data_AF-A0A2S0WDU1-F1
#
_entry.id   AF-A0A2S0WDU1-F1
#
_cell.length_a   1.000
_cell.length_b   1.000
_cell.length_c   1.000
_cell.angle_alpha   90.00
_cell.angle_beta   90.00
_cell.angle_gamma   90.00
#
_symmetry.space_group_name_H-M   'P 1'
#
loop_
_entity.id
_entity.type
_entity.pdbx_description
1 polymer ?
#
loop_
_entity_poly.entity_id
_entity_poly.type
_entity_poly.pdbx_seq_one_letter_code
_entity_poly.pdbx_strand_id
1 'polypeptide(L)'
;MGTWNWGPFDNDVAEDTVRRLADGSFRMDQFRFDCSDAHLDTEQVQALIALAAVMNGHGPAGSVPLAPRLSFEDRRWVEAKLREAMSPEGSELYGMWSDAGELHQWLEATAKAVH
;
A
#
# COMPACT_ATOMS: atom_id res chain seq x y z
N MET A 1 -19.20 -6.13 -0.36
CA MET A 1 -19.18 -4.72 0.06
C MET A 1 -18.89 -3.89 -1.18
N GLY A 2 -19.86 -3.15 -1.72
CA GLY A 2 -19.83 -2.65 -3.11
C GLY A 2 -19.04 -1.37 -3.39
N THR A 3 -18.11 -0.97 -2.51
CA THR A 3 -17.40 0.32 -2.63
C THR A 3 -15.88 0.19 -2.63
N TRP A 4 -15.34 -1.02 -2.45
CA TRP A 4 -13.90 -1.25 -2.45
C TRP A 4 -13.46 -1.93 -3.74
N ASN A 5 -12.66 -1.23 -4.51
CA ASN A 5 -11.94 -1.82 -5.63
C ASN A 5 -10.60 -2.37 -5.11
N TRP A 6 -10.18 -3.50 -5.67
CA TRP A 6 -8.94 -4.18 -5.27
C TRP A 6 -7.66 -3.50 -5.76
N GLY A 7 -7.77 -2.36 -6.46
CA GLY A 7 -6.64 -1.69 -7.06
C GLY A 7 -5.83 -0.84 -6.07
N PRO A 8 -4.54 -0.62 -6.37
CA PRO A 8 -3.59 0.07 -5.48
C PRO A 8 -3.88 1.54 -5.25
N PHE A 9 -4.75 2.16 -6.06
CA PHE A 9 -5.10 3.58 -5.99
C PHE A 9 -6.60 3.83 -5.88
N ASP A 10 -7.42 2.78 -5.81
CA ASP A 10 -8.88 2.95 -5.77
C ASP A 10 -9.41 3.24 -4.35
N ASN A 11 -8.50 3.52 -3.41
CA ASN A 11 -8.80 3.79 -2.01
C ASN A 11 -8.38 5.22 -1.67
N ASP A 12 -9.23 5.96 -0.96
CA ASP A 12 -8.99 7.36 -0.59
C ASP A 12 -7.64 7.54 0.14
N VAL A 13 -7.28 6.61 1.02
CA VAL A 13 -6.00 6.63 1.75
C VAL A 13 -4.82 6.42 0.81
N ALA A 14 -4.95 5.54 -0.18
CA ALA A 14 -3.92 5.29 -1.18
C ALA A 14 -3.69 6.54 -2.05
N GLU A 15 -4.77 7.17 -2.53
CA GLU A 15 -4.69 8.41 -3.30
C GLU A 15 -4.05 9.55 -2.48
N ASP A 16 -4.49 9.72 -1.23
CA ASP A 16 -3.95 10.75 -0.34
C ASP A 16 -2.47 10.51 0.00
N THR A 17 -2.05 9.26 0.17
CA THR A 17 -0.63 8.89 0.37
C THR A 17 0.22 9.30 -0.84
N VAL A 18 -0.25 9.01 -2.05
CA VAL A 18 0.45 9.42 -3.29
C VAL A 18 0.49 10.93 -3.41
N ARG A 19 -0.61 11.62 -3.07
CA ARG A 19 -0.70 13.09 -3.09
C ARG A 19 0.32 13.73 -2.13
N ARG A 20 0.40 13.24 -0.90
CA ARG A 20 1.40 13.67 0.10
C ARG A 20 2.83 13.39 -0.37
N LEU A 21 3.06 12.29 -1.08
CA LEU A 21 4.36 11.98 -1.66
C LEU A 21 4.73 12.97 -2.79
N ALA A 22 3.74 13.38 -3.59
CA ALA A 22 3.90 14.36 -4.66
C ALA A 22 4.17 15.78 -4.14
N ASP A 23 3.45 16.22 -3.12
CA ASP A 23 3.66 17.55 -2.52
C ASP A 23 4.89 17.61 -1.58
N GLY A 24 5.46 16.45 -1.20
CA GLY A 24 6.65 16.35 -0.36
C GLY A 24 6.36 16.40 1.15
N SER A 25 5.09 16.42 1.55
CA SER A 25 4.66 16.34 2.96
C SER A 25 4.69 14.91 3.50
N PHE A 26 4.78 13.89 2.64
CA PHE A 26 4.89 12.51 3.08
C PHE A 26 6.23 12.26 3.79
N ARG A 27 6.15 11.76 5.02
CA ARG A 27 7.31 11.47 5.87
C ARG A 27 7.46 9.96 6.05
N MET A 28 8.41 9.39 5.33
CA MET A 28 8.66 7.95 5.38
C MET A 28 9.09 7.48 6.77
N ASP A 29 9.89 8.26 7.50
CA ASP A 29 10.29 7.92 8.88
C ASP A 29 9.10 7.82 9.84
N GLN A 30 8.13 8.73 9.72
CA GLN A 30 6.91 8.70 10.52
C GLN A 30 6.06 7.48 10.14
N PHE A 31 5.89 7.24 8.84
CA PHE A 31 5.14 6.09 8.37
C PHE A 31 5.73 4.74 8.85
N ARG A 32 7.06 4.63 8.86
CA ARG A 32 7.76 3.46 9.42
C ARG A 32 7.49 3.27 10.91
N PHE A 33 7.43 4.37 11.66
CA PHE A 33 7.10 4.35 13.07
C PHE A 33 5.64 3.94 13.29
N ASP A 34 4.72 4.45 12.49
CA ASP A 34 3.29 4.11 12.58
C ASP A 34 3.06 2.63 12.24
N CYS A 35 3.80 2.09 11.27
CA CYS A 35 3.77 0.67 10.87
C CYS A 35 4.72 -0.23 11.71
N SER A 36 5.16 0.23 12.89
CA SER A 36 6.05 -0.54 13.76
C SER A 36 5.36 -1.67 14.51
N ASP A 37 4.02 -1.64 14.57
CA ASP A 37 3.23 -2.72 15.15
C ASP A 37 3.33 -4.01 14.31
N ALA A 38 3.11 -5.15 14.97
CA ALA A 38 3.03 -6.45 14.34
C ALA A 38 1.71 -6.62 13.57
N HIS A 39 0.68 -5.86 13.94
CA HIS A 39 -0.63 -5.89 13.28
C HIS A 39 -0.94 -4.55 12.62
N LEU A 40 -1.07 -4.54 11.30
CA LEU A 40 -1.34 -3.33 10.54
C LEU A 40 -2.84 -3.11 10.37
N ASP A 41 -3.27 -1.86 10.55
CA ASP A 41 -4.63 -1.46 10.26
C ASP A 41 -4.89 -1.39 8.74
N THR A 42 -6.16 -1.26 8.38
CA THR A 42 -6.58 -1.16 6.98
C THR A 42 -5.93 0.00 6.21
N GLU A 43 -5.78 1.17 6.84
CA GLU A 43 -5.27 2.38 6.20
C GLU A 43 -3.77 2.27 5.91
N GLN A 44 -3.01 1.71 6.85
CA GLN A 44 -1.58 1.42 6.73
C GLN A 44 -1.30 0.46 5.59
N VAL A 45 -2.10 -0.60 5.44
CA VAL A 45 -1.92 -1.54 4.33
C VAL A 45 -2.26 -0.89 2.98
N GLN A 46 -3.31 -0.07 2.92
CA GLN A 46 -3.62 0.69 1.71
C GLN A 46 -2.47 1.63 1.30
N ALA A 47 -1.90 2.36 2.27
CA ALA A 47 -0.75 3.21 2.04
C ALA A 47 0.49 2.41 1.57
N LEU A 48 0.76 1.24 2.16
CA LEU A 48 1.85 0.34 1.74
C LEU A 48 1.70 -0.11 0.28
N ILE A 49 0.49 -0.53 -0.11
CA ILE A 49 0.19 -0.96 -1.48
C ILE A 49 0.42 0.20 -2.46
N ALA A 50 -0.04 1.42 -2.12
CA ALA A 50 0.14 2.60 -2.95
C ALA A 50 1.62 2.97 -3.14
N LEU A 51 2.41 2.93 -2.06
CA LEU A 51 3.85 3.17 -2.11
C LEU A 51 4.57 2.14 -2.98
N ALA A 52 4.22 0.87 -2.82
CA ALA A 52 4.80 -0.21 -3.61
C ALA A 52 4.47 -0.06 -5.11
N ALA A 53 3.24 0.33 -5.44
CA ALA A 53 2.84 0.62 -6.83
C ALA A 53 3.64 1.81 -7.40
N VAL A 54 3.79 2.89 -6.64
CA VAL A 54 4.62 4.05 -7.00
C VAL A 54 6.08 3.66 -7.27
N MET A 55 6.66 2.82 -6.42
CA MET A 55 8.04 2.34 -6.58
C MET A 55 8.25 1.50 -7.84
N ASN A 56 7.21 0.83 -8.33
CA ASN A 56 7.23 0.07 -9.58
C ASN A 56 6.88 0.93 -10.82
N GLY A 57 6.68 2.24 -10.64
CA GLY A 57 6.38 3.16 -11.72
C GLY A 57 4.90 3.23 -12.09
N HIS A 58 4.02 2.61 -11.30
CA HIS A 58 2.59 2.84 -11.40
C HIS A 58 2.23 4.12 -10.63
N GLY A 59 1.29 4.89 -11.15
CA GLY A 59 0.77 6.05 -10.46
C GLY A 59 -0.67 6.29 -10.88
N PRO A 60 -1.45 7.04 -10.09
CA PRO A 60 -2.76 7.49 -10.53
C PRO A 60 -2.61 8.27 -11.85
N ALA A 61 -3.61 8.15 -12.72
CA ALA A 61 -3.57 8.75 -14.05
C ALA A 61 -3.30 10.26 -13.96
N GLY A 62 -2.24 10.74 -14.63
CA GLY A 62 -1.84 12.15 -14.61
C GLY A 62 -0.86 12.53 -13.49
N SER A 63 -0.42 11.58 -12.65
CA SER A 63 0.65 11.80 -11.68
C SER A 63 2.04 11.86 -12.32
N VAL A 64 2.92 12.68 -11.76
CA VAL A 64 4.36 12.70 -12.13
C VAL A 64 5.03 11.41 -11.62
N PRO A 65 6.14 10.95 -12.24
CA PRO A 65 6.88 9.81 -11.72
C PRO A 65 7.43 10.10 -10.31
N LEU A 66 6.85 9.45 -9.29
CA LEU A 66 7.23 9.64 -7.89
C LEU A 66 8.28 8.63 -7.39
N ALA A 67 8.52 7.56 -8.15
CA ALA A 67 9.55 6.55 -7.85
C ALA A 67 10.93 7.15 -7.48
N PRO A 68 11.45 8.21 -8.13
CA PRO A 68 12.76 8.79 -7.78
C PRO A 68 12.82 9.47 -6.41
N ARG A 69 11.67 9.73 -5.77
CA ARG A 69 11.61 10.35 -4.44
C ARG A 69 11.81 9.36 -3.30
N LEU A 70 11.78 8.06 -3.59
CA LEU A 70 11.92 6.99 -2.61
C LEU A 70 13.31 6.36 -2.77
N SER A 71 13.98 6.13 -1.64
CA SER A 71 15.29 5.49 -1.63
C SER A 71 15.18 3.98 -1.85
N PHE A 72 16.30 3.34 -2.16
CA PHE A 72 16.37 1.87 -2.21
C PHE A 72 16.04 1.22 -0.87
N GLU A 73 16.40 1.88 0.25
CA GLU A 73 16.05 1.40 1.60
C GLU A 73 14.55 1.47 1.85
N ASP A 74 13.89 2.55 1.42
CA ASP A 74 12.43 2.70 1.48
C ASP A 74 11.75 1.58 0.71
N ARG A 75 12.23 1.31 -0.50
CA ARG A 75 11.70 0.24 -1.35
C ARG A 75 11.78 -1.12 -0.66
N ARG A 76 12.97 -1.47 -0.17
CA ARG A 76 13.18 -2.76 0.50
C ARG A 76 12.33 -2.91 1.76
N TRP A 77 12.15 -1.82 2.52
CA TRP A 77 11.31 -1.82 3.71
C TRP A 77 9.83 -2.00 3.34
N VAL A 78 9.31 -1.28 2.34
CA VAL A 78 7.92 -1.42 1.87
C VAL A 78 7.66 -2.83 1.36
N GLU A 79 8.56 -3.39 0.55
CA GLU A 79 8.42 -4.76 0.04
C GLU A 79 8.38 -5.81 1.18
N ALA A 80 9.20 -5.63 2.22
CA ALA A 80 9.19 -6.51 3.39
C ALA A 80 7.88 -6.37 4.19
N LYS A 81 7.48 -5.14 4.50
CA LYS A 81 6.26 -4.87 5.27
C LYS A 81 5.00 -5.27 4.54
N LEU A 82 4.94 -5.11 3.23
CA LEU A 82 3.81 -5.56 2.44
C LEU A 82 3.67 -7.09 2.47
N ARG A 83 4.79 -7.83 2.46
CA ARG A 83 4.76 -9.28 2.62
C ARG A 83 4.25 -9.71 4.00
N GLU A 84 4.60 -8.97 5.04
CA GLU A 84 4.03 -9.15 6.38
C GLU A 84 2.52 -8.87 6.36
N ALA A 85 2.08 -7.74 5.79
CA ALA A 85 0.67 -7.35 5.70
C ALA A 85 -0.21 -8.35 4.95
N MET A 86 0.33 -8.99 3.90
CA MET A 86 -0.34 -10.02 3.11
C MET A 86 -0.34 -11.41 3.78
N SER A 87 0.19 -11.54 5.00
CA SER A 87 0.13 -12.76 5.78
C SER A 87 -1.12 -12.78 6.69
N PRO A 88 -1.64 -13.95 7.08
CA PRO A 88 -2.91 -14.08 7.80
C PRO A 88 -3.00 -13.31 9.13
N GLU A 89 -1.87 -13.13 9.82
CA GLU A 89 -1.81 -12.43 11.12
C GLU A 89 -1.34 -10.97 10.97
N GLY A 90 -0.93 -10.55 9.78
CA GLY A 90 -0.20 -9.31 9.56
C GLY A 90 -1.04 -8.07 9.30
N SER A 91 -2.34 -8.22 9.02
CA SER A 91 -3.23 -7.06 8.89
C SER A 91 -4.71 -7.34 9.12
N GLU A 92 -5.42 -6.30 9.57
CA GLU A 92 -6.88 -6.28 9.62
C GLU A 92 -7.49 -6.43 8.22
N LEU A 93 -6.84 -5.83 7.22
CA LEU A 93 -7.29 -5.86 5.83
C LEU A 93 -7.34 -7.29 5.27
N TYR A 94 -6.35 -8.12 5.64
CA TYR A 94 -6.36 -9.53 5.29
C TYR A 94 -7.60 -10.24 5.86
N GLY A 95 -7.89 -10.03 7.14
CA GLY A 95 -9.06 -10.59 7.82
C GLY A 95 -10.37 -10.18 7.13
N MET A 96 -10.51 -8.89 6.82
CA MET A 96 -11.68 -8.35 6.12
C MET A 96 -11.91 -9.02 4.76
N TRP A 97 -10.87 -9.18 3.93
CA TRP A 97 -11.01 -9.81 2.63
C TRP A 97 -11.21 -11.32 2.71
N SER A 98 -10.63 -11.97 3.73
CA SER A 98 -10.88 -13.38 4.05
C SER A 98 -12.35 -13.59 4.39
N ASP A 99 -12.92 -12.76 5.26
CA ASP A 99 -14.32 -12.84 5.68
C ASP A 99 -15.29 -12.52 4.54
N ALA A 100 -14.90 -11.64 3.62
CA ALA A 100 -15.67 -11.33 2.40
C ALA A 100 -15.61 -12.45 1.34
N GLY A 101 -14.67 -13.40 1.45
CA GLY A 101 -14.44 -14.44 0.44
C GLY A 101 -13.73 -13.95 -0.84
N GLU A 102 -13.18 -12.73 -0.82
CA GLU A 102 -12.56 -12.08 -1.98
C GLU A 102 -11.04 -11.92 -1.83
N LEU A 103 -10.46 -12.52 -0.79
CA LEU A 103 -9.02 -12.49 -0.48
C LEU A 103 -8.11 -12.80 -1.66
N HIS A 104 -8.45 -13.84 -2.44
CA HIS A 104 -7.61 -14.23 -3.58
C HIS A 104 -7.52 -13.13 -4.64
N GLN A 105 -8.64 -12.46 -4.92
CA GLN A 105 -8.73 -11.40 -5.91
C GLN A 105 -7.92 -10.17 -5.46
N TRP A 106 -8.01 -9.83 -4.18
CA TRP A 106 -7.21 -8.78 -3.58
C TRP A 106 -5.71 -9.09 -3.60
N LEU A 107 -5.30 -10.31 -3.25
CA LEU A 107 -3.90 -10.74 -3.31
C LEU A 107 -3.35 -10.71 -4.75
N GLU A 108 -4.11 -11.19 -5.73
CA GLU A 108 -3.72 -11.13 -7.14
C GLU A 108 -3.61 -9.70 -7.66
N ALA A 109 -4.56 -8.83 -7.33
CA ALA A 109 -4.53 -7.42 -7.72
C ALA A 109 -3.35 -6.69 -7.09
N THR A 110 -3.10 -6.94 -5.80
CA THR A 110 -1.95 -6.39 -5.09
C THR A 110 -0.63 -6.90 -5.67
N ALA A 111 -0.51 -8.19 -5.95
CA ALA A 111 0.69 -8.76 -6.55
C ALA A 111 0.98 -8.14 -7.93
N LYS A 112 -0.04 -7.91 -8.76
CA LYS A 112 0.11 -7.26 -10.09
C LYS A 112 0.51 -5.79 -10.00
N ALA A 113 0.11 -5.09 -8.94
CA ALA A 113 0.47 -3.69 -8.74
C ALA A 113 1.92 -3.51 -8.24
N VAL A 114 2.50 -4.57 -7.68
CA VAL A 114 3.78 -4.54 -6.96
C VAL A 114 4.88 -5.27 -7.73
N HIS A 115 4.58 -5.86 -8.88
CA HIS A 115 5.49 -6.63 -9.72
C HIS A 115 5.55 -6.09 -11.15
#